data_AF-A0A7W4VKP3-F1
#
_entry.id   AF-A0A7W4VKP3-F1
#
_cell.length_a   1.000
_cell.length_b   1.000
_cell.length_c   1.000
_cell.angle_alpha   90.00
_cell.angle_beta   90.00
_cell.angle_gamma   90.00
#
_symmetry.space_group_name_H-M   'P 1'
#
loop_
_entity.id
_entity.type
_entity.pdbx_description
1 polymer ?
#
loop_
_entity_poly.entity_id
_entity_poly.type
_entity_poly.pdbx_seq_one_letter_code
_entity_poly.pdbx_strand_id
1 'polypeptide(L)' 'MPNRMQDGQQPEALRSLKSAAKAGSRKPDGQGLEARGDTAPVPASPEQEQDAAAKVLKEGVKKNPRGMEEAAKKAPRR' A
#
# COMPACT_ATOMS: atom_id res chain seq x y z
N MET A 1 10.93 26.21 23.92
CA MET A 1 10.17 25.42 22.92
C MET A 1 10.59 25.90 21.54
N PRO A 2 11.28 25.11 20.71
CA PRO A 2 11.64 25.58 19.37
C PRO A 2 10.40 25.71 18.48
N ASN A 3 10.47 26.71 17.62
CA ASN A 3 9.41 27.37 16.87
C ASN A 3 8.69 26.42 15.89
N ARG A 4 7.38 26.21 16.06
CA ARG A 4 6.56 25.25 15.27
C ARG A 4 5.97 25.85 13.97
N MET A 5 6.56 26.93 13.43
CA MET A 5 5.92 27.78 12.40
C MET A 5 6.77 28.12 11.16
N GLN A 6 7.85 27.40 10.82
CA GLN A 6 8.69 27.79 9.66
C GLN A 6 8.79 26.83 8.48
N ASP A 7 8.29 25.60 8.57
CA ASP A 7 8.15 24.74 7.40
C ASP A 7 6.68 24.41 7.23
N GLY A 8 6.00 25.15 6.36
CA GLY A 8 4.66 24.77 5.90
C GLY A 8 4.70 23.29 5.51
N GLN A 9 3.70 22.51 5.96
CA GLN A 9 3.65 21.07 5.72
C GLN A 9 3.53 20.80 4.22
N GLN A 10 4.67 20.82 3.53
CA GLN A 10 4.74 20.32 2.18
C GLN A 10 4.51 18.81 2.27
N PRO A 11 3.56 18.26 1.49
CA PRO A 11 3.40 16.82 1.40
C PRO A 11 4.76 16.17 1.11
N GLU A 12 5.02 15.01 1.70
CA GLU A 12 6.34 14.34 1.59
C GLU A 12 6.81 14.19 0.14
N ALA A 13 5.87 14.04 -0.81
CA ALA A 13 6.13 14.02 -2.24
C ALA A 13 6.82 15.29 -2.77
N LEU A 14 6.49 16.48 -2.24
CA LEU A 14 7.10 17.75 -2.63
C LEU A 14 8.47 17.96 -2.00
N ARG A 15 8.70 17.45 -0.78
CA ARG A 15 10.02 17.49 -0.13
C ARG A 15 11.11 16.82 -0.98
N SER A 16 10.75 15.76 -1.69
CA SER A 16 11.64 14.99 -2.55
C SER A 16 11.64 15.37 -4.02
N LEU A 17 10.81 16.33 -4.44
CA LEU A 17 10.61 16.59 -5.88
C LEU A 17 11.94 16.97 -6.56
N LYS A 18 12.76 17.77 -5.88
CA LYS A 18 14.08 18.20 -6.36
C LYS A 18 15.07 17.04 -6.50
N SER A 19 15.04 16.06 -5.58
CA SER A 19 15.90 14.88 -5.66
C SER A 19 15.42 13.89 -6.72
N ALA A 20 14.10 13.66 -6.83
CA ALA A 20 13.51 12.84 -7.89
C ALA A 20 13.78 13.41 -9.30
N ALA A 21 13.68 14.72 -9.49
CA ALA A 21 14.01 15.38 -10.75
C ALA A 21 15.48 15.16 -11.16
N LYS A 22 16.41 15.17 -10.19
CA LYS A 22 17.83 14.86 -10.44
C LYS A 22 18.10 13.38 -10.71
N ALA A 23 17.26 12.49 -10.18
CA ALA A 23 17.33 11.05 -10.38
C ALA A 23 16.56 10.56 -11.62
N GLY A 24 16.28 11.45 -12.59
CA GLY A 24 15.57 11.09 -13.83
C GLY A 24 14.11 10.70 -13.60
N SER A 25 13.42 11.39 -12.70
CA SER A 25 12.04 11.10 -12.27
C SER A 25 11.86 9.74 -11.59
N ARG A 26 12.95 9.09 -11.14
CA ARG A 26 12.87 7.95 -10.24
C ARG A 26 12.83 8.42 -8.80
N LYS A 27 12.08 7.69 -7.99
CA LYS A 27 12.09 7.84 -6.53
C LYS A 27 13.50 7.54 -6.02
N PRO A 28 14.16 8.49 -5.30
CA PRO A 28 15.41 8.25 -4.60
C PRO A 28 15.35 7.02 -3.67
N ASP A 29 16.46 6.27 -3.60
CA ASP A 29 16.62 5.17 -2.65
C ASP A 29 16.47 5.69 -1.20
N GLY A 30 15.74 4.95 -0.37
CA GLY A 30 15.45 5.33 1.02
C GLY A 30 14.36 6.40 1.20
N GLN A 31 13.73 6.87 0.11
CA GLN A 31 12.52 7.69 0.24
C GLN A 31 11.30 6.82 0.55
N GLY A 32 10.39 7.30 1.40
CA GLY A 32 9.13 6.62 1.73
C GLY A 32 9.30 5.44 2.70
N LEU A 33 8.19 4.78 3.02
CA LEU A 33 8.19 3.60 3.91
C LEU A 33 8.40 2.33 3.10
N GLU A 34 9.30 1.48 3.58
CA GLU A 34 9.46 0.11 3.13
C GLU A 34 8.84 -0.83 4.16
N ALA A 35 8.17 -1.87 3.68
CA ALA A 35 7.63 -2.89 4.57
C ALA A 35 8.78 -3.65 5.22
N ARG A 36 8.81 -3.63 6.56
CA ARG A 36 9.76 -4.37 7.40
C ARG A 36 9.21 -5.76 7.68
N GLY A 37 10.01 -6.71 8.14
CA GLY A 37 9.55 -8.10 8.35
C GLY A 37 8.26 -8.28 9.18
N ASP A 38 7.96 -7.34 10.08
CA ASP A 38 6.75 -7.28 10.91
C ASP A 38 5.54 -6.62 10.23
N THR A 39 5.77 -5.88 9.16
CA THR A 39 4.77 -5.18 8.33
C THR A 39 4.79 -5.66 6.87
N ALA A 40 5.62 -6.65 6.57
CA ALA A 40 5.79 -7.25 5.27
C ALA A 40 4.60 -8.17 4.99
N PRO A 41 4.07 -8.15 3.76
CA PRO A 41 3.07 -9.11 3.35
C PRO A 41 3.56 -10.54 3.58
N VAL A 42 2.68 -11.40 4.08
CA VAL A 42 3.01 -12.83 4.18
C VAL A 42 3.16 -13.36 2.75
N PRO A 43 4.27 -14.04 2.42
CA PRO A 43 4.48 -14.55 1.08
C PRO A 43 3.37 -15.56 0.74
N ALA A 44 2.77 -15.36 -0.43
CA ALA A 44 1.74 -16.23 -0.97
C ALA A 44 1.97 -16.44 -2.47
N SER A 45 1.47 -17.56 -3.00
CA SER A 45 1.51 -17.77 -4.44
C SER A 45 0.58 -16.77 -5.15
N PRO A 46 0.94 -16.29 -6.35
CA PRO A 46 0.06 -15.43 -7.15
C PRO A 46 -1.32 -16.06 -7.39
N GLU A 47 -1.38 -17.37 -7.57
CA GLU A 47 -2.65 -18.10 -7.79
C GLU A 47 -3.58 -17.99 -6.58
N GLN A 48 -3.05 -18.13 -5.36
CA GLN A 48 -3.84 -17.99 -4.14
C GLN A 48 -4.40 -16.57 -3.97
N GLU A 49 -3.63 -15.54 -4.30
CA GLU A 49 -4.10 -14.16 -4.26
C GLU A 49 -5.20 -13.91 -5.28
N GLN A 50 -5.02 -14.40 -6.50
CA GLN A 50 -5.97 -14.26 -7.61
C GLN A 50 -7.30 -14.97 -7.29
N ASP A 51 -7.24 -16.18 -6.77
CA ASP A 51 -8.44 -16.94 -6.38
C ASP A 51 -9.25 -16.26 -5.29
N ALA A 52 -8.58 -15.71 -4.27
CA ALA A 52 -9.23 -14.96 -3.22
C ALA A 52 -9.89 -13.69 -3.78
N ALA A 53 -9.18 -12.92 -4.60
CA ALA A 53 -9.71 -11.73 -5.25
C ALA A 53 -10.92 -12.04 -6.14
N ALA A 54 -10.85 -13.10 -6.95
CA ALA A 54 -11.94 -13.55 -7.81
C ALA A 54 -13.20 -13.89 -7.00
N LYS A 55 -13.05 -14.56 -5.85
CA LYS A 55 -14.17 -14.86 -4.95
C LYS A 55 -14.80 -13.61 -4.35
N VAL A 56 -13.99 -12.64 -3.90
CA VAL A 56 -14.50 -11.35 -3.39
C VAL A 56 -15.32 -10.65 -4.47
N LEU A 57 -14.80 -10.55 -5.69
CA LEU A 57 -15.51 -9.91 -6.81
C LEU A 57 -16.81 -10.65 -7.15
N LYS A 58 -16.79 -11.99 -7.16
CA LYS A 58 -17.97 -12.83 -7.43
C LYS A 58 -19.09 -12.58 -6.40
N GLU A 59 -18.75 -12.50 -5.12
CA GLU A 59 -19.74 -12.20 -4.07
C GLU A 59 -20.22 -10.74 -4.12
N GLY A 60 -19.36 -9.81 -4.55
CA GLY A 60 -19.74 -8.43 -4.84
C GLY A 60 -20.80 -8.32 -5.94
N VAL A 61 -20.64 -9.07 -7.04
CA VAL A 61 -21.64 -9.15 -8.12
C VAL A 61 -22.99 -9.67 -7.60
N LYS A 62 -22.96 -10.63 -6.66
CA LYS A 62 -24.17 -11.16 -6.01
C LYS A 62 -24.76 -10.23 -4.94
N LYS A 63 -24.15 -9.06 -4.69
CA LYS A 63 -24.52 -8.12 -3.61
C LYS A 63 -24.52 -8.79 -2.23
N ASN A 64 -23.58 -9.71 -1.99
CA ASN A 64 -23.41 -10.41 -0.72
C ASN A 64 -22.19 -9.89 0.05
N PRO A 65 -22.33 -8.82 0.87
CA PRO A 65 -21.21 -8.20 1.58
C PRO A 65 -20.55 -9.15 2.58
N ARG A 66 -21.31 -10.04 3.23
CA ARG A 66 -20.73 -11.06 4.13
C ARG A 66 -19.87 -12.05 3.37
N GLY A 67 -20.31 -12.47 2.19
CA GLY A 67 -19.53 -13.35 1.30
C GLY A 67 -18.22 -12.71 0.84
N MET A 68 -18.24 -11.41 0.55
CA MET A 68 -17.03 -10.66 0.23
C MET A 68 -16.05 -10.63 1.41
N GLU A 69 -16.54 -10.33 2.61
CA GLU A 69 -15.72 -10.26 3.81
C GLU A 69 -15.08 -11.62 4.15
N GLU A 70 -15.84 -12.70 4.06
CA GLU A 70 -15.34 -14.06 4.29
C GLU A 70 -14.34 -14.49 3.21
N ALA A 71 -14.52 -14.09 1.95
CA ALA A 71 -13.55 -14.33 0.90
C ALA A 71 -12.26 -13.53 1.11
N ALA A 72 -12.37 -12.28 1.58
CA ALA A 72 -11.23 -11.44 1.92
C ALA A 72 -10.43 -11.98 3.11
N LYS A 73 -11.11 -12.49 4.16
CA LYS A 73 -10.45 -13.13 5.31
C LYS A 73 -9.68 -14.40 4.95
N LYS A 74 -10.10 -15.09 3.88
CA LYS A 74 -9.43 -16.28 3.34
C LYS A 74 -8.27 -15.94 2.42
N ALA A 75 -8.12 -14.66 2.04
CA ALA A 75 -6.93 -14.22 1.32
C ALA A 75 -5.69 -14.39 2.21
N PRO A 76 -4.52 -14.63 1.61
CA PRO A 76 -3.27 -14.63 2.36
C PRO A 76 -3.12 -13.34 3.15
N ARG A 77 -2.65 -13.44 4.41
CA ARG A 77 -2.45 -12.28 5.27
C ARG A 77 -1.41 -11.35 4.61
N ARG A 78 -1.72 -10.06 4.57
CA ARG A 78 -0.82 -9.01 4.10
C ARG A 78 -0.37 -8.14 5.25
#